data_AF-A0A5F2C0A3-F1
#
_entry.id   AF-A0A5F2C0A3-F1
#
_cell.length_a   1.000
_cell.length_b   1.000
_cell.length_c   1.000
_cell.angle_alpha   90.00
_cell.angle_beta   90.00
_cell.angle_gamma   90.00
#
_symmetry.space_group_name_H-M   'P 1'
#
loop_
_entity.id
_entity.type
_entity.pdbx_description
1 polymer ?
#
loop_
_entity_poly.entity_id
_entity_poly.type
_entity_poly.pdbx_seq_one_letter_code
_entity_poly.pdbx_strand_id
1 'polypeptide(L)'
;MTQTSFLKNTFRLLPKFYLELFDSDQVFLAAAQIIGKRILQFRIDSRVSYKKGDGVYGRLYGLKSSFYIQISGIVKERKEIQSKYYSKFCELEIESDEDIE
;
A
#
# COMPACT_ATOMS: atom_id res chain seq x y z
N MET A 1 35.84 12.87 -15.50
CA MET A 1 34.55 13.52 -15.82
C MET A 1 33.47 12.46 -15.77
N THR A 2 32.61 12.57 -14.77
CA THR A 2 31.66 11.53 -14.32
C THR A 2 30.26 12.04 -14.59
N GLN A 3 29.52 11.43 -15.51
CA GLN A 3 28.05 11.50 -15.54
C GLN A 3 27.51 10.53 -16.60
N THR A 4 26.99 9.40 -16.15
CA THR A 4 25.90 8.64 -16.81
C THR A 4 25.52 7.45 -15.89
N SER A 5 25.04 7.76 -14.68
CA SER A 5 24.56 6.75 -13.74
C SER A 5 23.21 7.08 -13.10
N PHE A 6 22.38 7.89 -13.77
CA PHE A 6 21.06 8.26 -13.25
C PHE A 6 19.88 7.47 -13.83
N LEU A 7 20.07 6.64 -14.86
CA LEU A 7 18.96 5.95 -15.55
C LEU A 7 18.80 4.46 -15.21
N LYS A 8 19.64 3.88 -14.34
CA LYS A 8 19.56 2.44 -13.99
C LYS A 8 18.73 2.12 -12.73
N ASN A 9 18.27 3.11 -11.96
CA ASN A 9 17.58 2.87 -10.69
C ASN A 9 16.06 3.14 -10.69
N THR A 10 15.48 3.62 -11.78
CA THR A 10 14.06 4.01 -11.83
C THR A 10 13.09 2.86 -12.16
N PHE A 11 13.59 1.68 -12.52
CA PHE A 11 12.77 0.49 -12.83
C PHE A 11 12.36 -0.36 -11.61
N ARG A 12 12.72 0.05 -10.38
CA ARG A 12 12.40 -0.70 -9.14
C ARG A 12 11.10 -0.28 -8.43
N LEU A 13 10.37 0.71 -8.95
CA LEU A 13 9.17 1.29 -8.31
C LEU A 13 7.87 1.02 -9.10
N LEU A 14 7.78 -0.09 -9.83
CA LEU A 14 6.49 -0.55 -10.35
C LEU A 14 5.74 -1.25 -9.20
N PRO A 15 4.51 -0.83 -8.83
CA PRO A 15 3.77 -1.44 -7.74
C PRO A 15 3.51 -2.89 -8.12
N LYS A 16 4.16 -3.83 -7.43
CA LYS A 16 4.12 -5.25 -7.79
C LYS A 16 2.82 -5.94 -7.34
N PHE A 17 1.99 -5.23 -6.57
CA PHE A 17 0.87 -5.84 -5.87
C PHE A 17 -0.38 -4.97 -5.90
N TYR A 18 -1.53 -5.64 -5.96
CA TYR A 18 -2.83 -5.06 -5.64
C TYR A 18 -3.22 -5.47 -4.23
N LEU A 19 -3.84 -4.56 -3.49
CA LEU A 19 -4.26 -4.76 -2.12
C LEU A 19 -5.77 -4.56 -2.03
N GLU A 20 -6.46 -5.54 -1.46
CA GLU A 20 -7.83 -5.42 -0.98
C GLU A 20 -7.80 -5.23 0.54
N LEU A 21 -8.44 -4.17 1.04
CA LEU A 21 -8.64 -3.94 2.45
C LEU A 21 -10.12 -4.07 2.83
N PHE A 22 -10.38 -4.77 3.91
CA PHE A 22 -11.73 -4.99 4.43
C PHE A 22 -12.02 -4.01 5.56
N ASP A 23 -12.63 -2.89 5.21
CA ASP A 23 -13.25 -2.00 6.19
C ASP A 23 -14.64 -2.53 6.54
N SER A 24 -15.10 -2.24 7.75
CA SER A 24 -16.36 -2.69 8.35
C SER A 24 -17.55 -2.85 7.38
N ASP A 25 -17.75 -1.89 6.48
CA ASP A 25 -18.86 -1.89 5.53
C ASP A 25 -18.44 -1.95 4.05
N GLN A 26 -17.13 -1.88 3.73
CA GLN A 26 -16.65 -1.67 2.36
C GLN A 26 -15.30 -2.34 2.11
N VAL A 27 -15.10 -2.78 0.87
CA VAL A 27 -13.78 -3.22 0.38
C VAL A 27 -13.12 -2.09 -0.38
N PHE A 28 -11.88 -1.76 0.00
CA PHE A 28 -11.09 -0.76 -0.69
C PHE A 28 -9.96 -1.41 -1.47
N LEU A 29 -9.70 -0.90 -2.68
CA LEU A 29 -8.66 -1.40 -3.57
C LEU A 29 -7.55 -0.37 -3.73
N ALA A 30 -6.30 -0.83 -3.66
CA ALA A 30 -5.14 0.01 -3.91
C ALA A 30 -4.02 -0.75 -4.61
N ALA A 31 -3.19 -0.02 -5.36
CA ALA A 31 -1.88 -0.52 -5.77
C ALA A 31 -0.91 -0.33 -4.61
N ALA A 32 -0.19 -1.39 -4.22
CA ALA A 32 0.67 -1.39 -3.05
C ALA A 32 2.14 -1.62 -3.40
N GLN A 33 2.99 -1.01 -2.59
CA GLN A 33 4.42 -1.16 -2.61
C GLN A 33 4.90 -1.75 -1.28
N ILE A 34 5.75 -2.78 -1.37
CA ILE A 34 6.45 -3.31 -0.19
C ILE A 34 7.69 -2.45 0.05
N ILE A 35 7.85 -1.98 1.29
CA ILE A 35 9.02 -1.27 1.79
C ILE A 35 9.65 -2.15 2.87
N GLY A 36 10.89 -2.59 2.64
CA GLY A 36 11.53 -3.56 3.52
C GLY A 36 10.85 -4.94 3.44
N LYS A 37 10.63 -5.58 4.60
CA LYS A 37 10.04 -6.93 4.68
C LYS A 37 8.59 -6.97 5.12
N ARG A 38 8.11 -5.94 5.84
CA ARG A 38 6.81 -5.95 6.52
C ARG A 38 5.94 -4.74 6.23
N ILE A 39 6.48 -3.70 5.61
CA ILE A 39 5.74 -2.45 5.42
C ILE A 39 5.07 -2.46 4.05
N LEU A 40 3.76 -2.26 4.02
CA LEU A 40 2.99 -1.99 2.82
C LEU A 40 2.62 -0.52 2.79
N GLN A 41 3.06 0.19 1.76
CA GLN A 41 2.72 1.57 1.49
C GLN A 41 1.83 1.65 0.26
N PHE A 42 0.71 2.38 0.36
CA PHE A 42 -0.24 2.54 -0.74
C PHE A 42 -1.10 3.78 -0.56
N ARG A 43 -1.73 4.22 -1.65
CA ARG A 43 -2.71 5.31 -1.66
C ARG A 43 -4.10 4.75 -1.92
N ILE A 44 -5.07 5.21 -1.15
CA ILE A 44 -6.43 4.69 -1.17
C ILE A 44 -7.44 5.80 -0.94
N ASP A 45 -8.71 5.54 -1.26
CA ASP A 45 -9.81 6.48 -1.02
C ASP A 45 -9.87 6.84 0.47
N SER A 46 -9.92 8.14 0.78
CA SER A 46 -9.88 8.61 2.18
C SER A 46 -11.13 8.24 2.98
N ARG A 47 -12.17 7.70 2.34
CA ARG A 47 -13.36 7.16 3.01
C ARG A 47 -13.05 5.93 3.85
N VAL A 48 -11.91 5.28 3.63
CA VAL A 48 -11.45 4.21 4.52
C VAL A 48 -11.37 4.74 5.95
N SER A 49 -11.88 3.98 6.91
CA SER A 49 -12.06 4.42 8.29
C SER A 49 -10.79 4.31 9.14
N TYR A 50 -9.78 3.54 8.69
CA TYR A 50 -8.59 3.21 9.48
C TYR A 50 -7.78 4.43 9.95
N LYS A 51 -7.36 4.39 11.20
CA LYS A 51 -6.47 5.36 11.86
C LYS A 51 -5.19 4.67 12.31
N LYS A 52 -4.19 5.47 12.65
CA LYS A 52 -2.94 4.96 13.23
C LYS A 52 -3.24 4.12 14.47
N GLY A 53 -2.69 2.90 14.49
CA GLY A 53 -2.91 1.93 15.56
C GLY A 53 -4.06 0.95 15.31
N ASP A 54 -4.89 1.17 14.28
CA ASP A 54 -5.97 0.25 13.96
C ASP A 54 -5.43 -1.05 13.35
N GLY A 55 -6.06 -2.15 13.71
CA GLY A 55 -5.83 -3.45 13.08
C GLY A 55 -6.39 -3.46 11.67
N VAL A 56 -5.64 -4.01 10.74
CA VAL A 56 -6.01 -4.13 9.33
C VAL A 56 -6.01 -5.58 8.93
N TYR A 57 -6.98 -5.94 8.10
CA TYR A 57 -7.05 -7.24 7.44
C TYR A 57 -7.32 -7.04 5.95
N GLY A 58 -6.67 -7.85 5.13
CA GLY A 58 -6.71 -7.67 3.69
C GLY A 58 -6.18 -8.85 2.91
N ARG A 59 -6.09 -8.66 1.59
CA ARG A 59 -5.51 -9.62 0.66
C ARG A 59 -4.56 -8.90 -0.29
N LEU A 60 -3.37 -9.45 -0.44
CA LEU A 60 -2.35 -8.96 -1.35
C LEU A 60 -2.27 -9.90 -2.56
N TYR A 61 -2.36 -9.33 -3.76
CA TYR A 61 -2.36 -10.02 -5.04
C TYR A 61 -1.14 -9.64 -5.84
N GLY A 62 -0.45 -10.62 -6.41
CA GLY A 62 0.61 -10.34 -7.40
C GLY A 62 0.01 -9.92 -8.74
N LEU A 63 0.63 -8.94 -9.43
CA LEU A 63 0.18 -8.37 -10.72
C LEU A 63 -0.17 -9.39 -11.84
N LYS A 64 0.36 -10.61 -11.78
CA LYS A 64 0.14 -11.69 -12.76
C LYS A 64 -0.30 -13.01 -12.14
N SER A 65 -0.66 -13.00 -10.86
CA SER A 65 -1.01 -14.20 -10.11
C SER A 65 -2.50 -14.18 -9.77
N SER A 66 -3.18 -15.30 -9.96
CA SER A 66 -4.53 -15.51 -9.41
C SER A 66 -4.50 -15.83 -7.91
N PHE A 67 -3.32 -16.06 -7.34
CA PHE A 67 -3.15 -16.33 -5.92
C PHE A 67 -3.04 -15.03 -5.13
N TYR A 68 -3.70 -15.03 -3.97
CA TYR A 68 -3.59 -13.97 -2.97
C TYR A 68 -2.95 -14.51 -1.69
N ILE A 69 -2.30 -13.61 -0.97
CA ILE A 69 -1.82 -13.84 0.39
C ILE A 69 -2.72 -13.05 1.32
N GLN A 70 -3.21 -13.66 2.40
CA GLN A 70 -3.92 -12.93 3.44
C GLN A 70 -2.91 -12.05 4.18
N ILE A 71 -3.27 -10.80 4.42
CA ILE A 71 -2.45 -9.90 5.22
C ILE A 71 -3.22 -9.48 6.46
N SER A 72 -2.52 -9.44 7.59
CA SER A 72 -2.96 -8.79 8.81
C SER A 72 -1.84 -7.91 9.34
N GLY A 73 -2.21 -6.84 10.03
CA GLY A 73 -1.23 -5.92 10.57
C GLY A 73 -1.86 -4.71 11.23
N ILE A 74 -1.05 -3.67 11.42
CA ILE A 74 -1.46 -2.43 12.09
C ILE A 74 -1.11 -1.23 11.20
N VAL A 75 -1.99 -0.23 11.16
CA VAL A 75 -1.67 1.05 10.52
C VAL A 75 -0.59 1.78 11.32
N LYS A 76 0.59 1.92 10.71
CA LYS A 76 1.71 2.72 11.24
C LYS A 76 1.48 4.20 11.04
N GLU A 77 1.04 4.58 9.85
CA GLU A 77 0.87 5.96 9.46
C GLU A 77 -0.31 6.12 8.51
N ARG A 78 -1.03 7.24 8.68
CA ARG A 78 -2.04 7.72 7.75
C ARG A 78 -1.76 9.17 7.45
N LYS A 79 -1.63 9.49 6.16
CA LYS A 79 -1.37 10.85 5.67
C LYS A 79 -2.47 11.25 4.69
N GLU A 80 -3.25 12.24 5.09
CA GLU A 80 -4.27 12.82 4.21
C GLU A 80 -3.63 13.59 3.06
N ILE A 81 -4.04 13.29 1.83
CA ILE A 81 -3.59 14.01 0.63
C ILE A 81 -4.70 14.96 0.23
N GLN A 82 -4.51 16.25 0.53
CA GLN A 82 -5.44 17.28 0.09
C GLN A 82 -5.29 17.54 -1.41
N SER A 83 -6.20 16.99 -2.19
CA SER A 83 -6.39 17.37 -3.59
C SER A 83 -7.48 18.43 -3.70
N LYS A 84 -7.22 19.51 -4.44
CA LYS A 84 -8.22 20.53 -4.77
C LYS A 84 -9.20 20.10 -5.87
N TYR A 85 -8.88 19.04 -6.62
CA TYR A 85 -9.55 18.71 -7.88
C TYR A 85 -10.12 17.28 -7.95
N TYR A 86 -9.80 16.41 -6.99
CA TYR A 86 -10.17 14.99 -7.02
C TYR A 86 -10.74 14.53 -5.68
N SER A 87 -11.36 13.34 -5.71
CA SER A 87 -11.71 12.55 -4.52
C SER A 87 -10.56 12.60 -3.51
N LYS A 88 -10.88 12.79 -2.23
CA LYS A 88 -9.87 12.82 -1.17
C LYS A 88 -9.23 11.42 -1.10
N PHE A 89 -7.91 11.38 -1.19
CA PHE A 89 -7.11 10.16 -1.01
C PHE A 89 -6.30 10.30 0.27
N CYS A 90 -5.98 9.19 0.90
CA CYS A 90 -4.96 9.13 1.92
C CYS A 90 -3.87 8.13 1.52
N GLU A 91 -2.68 8.35 2.04
CA GLU A 91 -1.58 7.40 1.99
C GLU A 91 -1.55 6.65 3.33
N LEU A 92 -1.51 5.32 3.26
CA LEU A 92 -1.44 4.45 4.42
C LEU A 92 -0.14 3.66 4.38
N GLU A 93 0.45 3.52 5.56
CA GLU A 93 1.52 2.55 5.83
C GLU A 93 1.00 1.53 6.83
N ILE A 94 1.04 0.26 6.43
CA ILE A 94 0.68 -0.87 7.28
C ILE A 94 1.94 -1.66 7.58
N GLU A 95 2.17 -1.98 8.86
CA GLU A 95 3.12 -3.00 9.25
C GLU A 95 2.39 -4.33 9.36
N SER A 96 2.76 -5.28 8.51
CA SER A 96 2.29 -6.66 8.51
C SER A 96 2.83 -7.42 9.72
N ASP A 97 2.01 -8.31 10.27
CA ASP A 97 2.41 -9.20 11.37
C ASP A 97 3.51 -10.17 10.92
N GLU A 98 3.45 -10.62 9.66
CA GLU A 98 4.39 -11.55 9.04
C GLU A 98 5.24 -10.87 7.95
N ASP A 99 6.41 -11.47 7.66
CA ASP A 99 7.27 -11.07 6.55
C ASP A 99 6.54 -11.35 5.22
N ILE A 100 6.52 -10.36 4.32
CA ILE A 100 5.90 -10.45 3.00
C ILE A 100 7.01 -10.86 2.02
N GLU A 101 7.15 -12.17 1.78
CA GLU A 101 8.13 -12.77 0.86
C GLU A 101 7.59 -13.04 -0.55
#